data_AF-A0AAV5I428-F1
#
_entry.id   AF-A0AAV5I428-F1
#
_cell.length_a   1.000
_cell.length_b   1.000
_cell.length_c   1.000
_cell.angle_alpha   90.00
_cell.angle_beta   90.00
_cell.angle_gamma   90.00
#
_symmetry.space_group_name_H-M   'P 1'
#
loop_
_entity.id
_entity.type
_entity.pdbx_description
1 polymer ?
#
loop_
_entity_poly.entity_id
_entity_poly.type
_entity_poly.pdbx_seq_one_letter_code
_entity_poly.pdbx_strand_id
1 'polypeptide(L)'
;MVCERAAKELYRIYPKRGFVWALYDEAAFATEGRNLSAGDKRCYHVALSLTTYSEIHGLSMAYLEKVDGFKTIFKRQEIGCHVIRWLEKDGLCLFSHQIPARKLFSDVPDHLKHYWELDPASLPSDPLTTGWK
;
A
#
# COMPACT_ATOMS: atom_id res chain seq x y z
N MET A 1 8.86 11.02 0.95
CA MET A 1 7.75 11.50 1.78
C MET A 1 7.84 13.01 2.05
N VAL A 2 6.74 13.72 2.27
CA VAL A 2 6.72 15.02 2.98
C VAL A 2 6.03 14.80 4.32
N CYS A 3 6.62 15.34 5.38
CA CYS A 3 6.05 15.35 6.72
C CYS A 3 5.86 16.81 7.14
N GLU A 4 4.67 17.17 7.56
CA GLU A 4 4.31 18.50 8.04
C GLU A 4 3.82 18.41 9.49
N ARG A 5 4.32 19.27 10.38
CA ARG A 5 3.81 19.36 11.75
C ARG A 5 2.50 20.16 11.74
N ALA A 6 1.39 19.49 12.04
CA ALA A 6 0.07 20.12 12.09
C ALA A 6 -0.26 20.70 13.47
N ALA A 7 0.23 20.09 14.55
CA ALA A 7 0.10 20.59 15.92
C ALA A 7 1.20 19.99 16.82
N LYS A 8 1.20 20.33 18.11
CA LYS A 8 2.03 19.65 19.11
C LYS A 8 1.68 18.15 19.11
N GLU A 9 2.66 17.29 18.83
CA GLU A 9 2.51 15.83 18.66
C GLU A 9 1.64 15.36 17.47
N LEU A 10 1.27 16.23 16.53
CA LEU A 10 0.50 15.84 15.34
C LEU A 10 1.27 16.14 14.06
N TYR A 11 1.45 15.11 13.23
CA TYR A 11 2.10 15.20 11.94
C TYR A 11 1.19 14.72 10.82
N ARG A 12 1.21 15.42 9.69
CA ARG A 12 0.57 15.01 8.44
C ARG A 12 1.63 14.46 7.52
N ILE A 13 1.35 13.27 7.01
CA ILE A 13 2.23 12.56 6.09
C ILE A 13 1.55 12.50 4.74
N TYR A 14 2.22 13.03 3.72
CA TYR A 14 1.68 13.07 2.37
C TYR A 14 2.37 12.05 1.47
N PRO A 15 1.61 11.11 0.87
CA PRO A 15 2.15 10.17 -0.10
C PRO A 15 2.77 10.88 -1.30
N LYS A 16 4.00 10.48 -1.63
CA LYS A 16 4.70 10.90 -2.85
C LYS A 16 4.63 9.77 -3.87
N ARG A 17 4.76 10.10 -5.16
CA ARG A 17 4.89 9.11 -6.24
C ARG A 17 6.00 8.10 -5.96
N GLY A 18 5.74 6.84 -6.30
CA GLY A 18 6.72 5.75 -6.30
C GLY A 18 6.90 5.04 -4.96
N PHE A 19 6.18 5.46 -3.92
CA PHE A 19 6.22 4.83 -2.60
C PHE A 19 5.13 3.75 -2.47
N VAL A 20 5.47 2.67 -1.76
CA VAL A 20 4.57 1.56 -1.46
C VAL A 20 3.99 1.73 -0.05
N TRP A 21 2.72 1.37 0.10
CA TRP A 21 1.91 1.62 1.28
C TRP A 21 1.10 0.40 1.68
N ALA A 22 0.97 0.18 2.99
CA ALA A 22 -0.04 -0.69 3.56
C ALA A 22 -1.32 0.13 3.79
N LEU A 23 -2.42 -0.35 3.23
CA LEU A 23 -3.74 0.25 3.36
C LEU A 23 -4.65 -0.67 4.16
N TYR A 24 -5.41 -0.12 5.10
CA TYR A 24 -6.49 -0.86 5.74
C TYR A 24 -7.55 -1.25 4.70
N ASP A 25 -8.12 -2.45 4.88
CA ASP A 25 -9.34 -2.83 4.17
C ASP A 25 -10.45 -1.81 4.48
N GLU A 26 -11.02 -1.24 3.43
CA GLU A 26 -12.02 -0.17 3.51
C GLU A 26 -13.33 -0.65 4.17
N ALA A 27 -13.75 -1.90 3.92
CA ALA A 27 -14.95 -2.47 4.52
C ALA A 27 -14.75 -2.75 6.03
N ALA A 28 -13.57 -3.25 6.40
CA ALA A 28 -13.21 -3.45 7.80
C ALA A 28 -13.03 -2.11 8.53
N PHE A 29 -12.41 -1.11 7.89
CA PHE A 29 -12.21 0.22 8.45
C PHE A 29 -13.53 0.96 8.68
N ALA A 30 -14.49 0.83 7.77
CA ALA A 30 -15.82 1.43 7.91
C ALA A 30 -16.63 0.84 9.07
N THR A 31 -16.41 -0.44 9.39
CA THR A 31 -17.17 -1.17 10.42
C THR A 31 -16.55 -1.04 11.82
N GLU A 32 -15.21 -1.06 11.92
CA GLU A 32 -14.51 -1.06 13.22
C GLU A 32 -13.84 0.28 13.58
N GLY A 33 -13.77 1.22 12.64
CA GLY A 33 -13.10 2.50 12.82
C GLY A 33 -11.61 2.34 13.19
N ARG A 34 -11.07 3.29 13.97
CA ARG A 34 -9.67 3.23 14.46
C ARG A 34 -9.44 2.21 15.58
N ASN A 35 -10.48 1.51 16.05
CA ASN A 35 -10.40 0.60 17.21
C ASN A 35 -10.08 -0.85 16.80
N LEU A 36 -9.23 -1.03 15.78
CA LEU A 36 -8.72 -2.35 15.41
C LEU A 36 -7.75 -2.85 16.47
N SER A 37 -8.25 -3.66 17.41
CA SER A 37 -7.47 -4.27 18.47
C SER A 37 -6.29 -5.08 17.90
N ALA A 38 -5.17 -5.16 18.64
CA ALA A 38 -3.94 -5.80 18.19
C ALA A 38 -4.06 -7.32 17.93
N GLY A 39 -5.20 -7.93 18.28
CA GLY A 39 -5.48 -9.35 18.11
C GLY A 39 -6.25 -9.70 16.84
N ASP A 40 -6.84 -8.71 16.16
CA ASP A 40 -7.57 -8.98 14.92
C ASP A 40 -6.59 -9.01 13.75
N LYS A 41 -6.70 -10.04 12.90
CA LYS A 41 -5.77 -10.27 11.77
C LYS A 41 -5.96 -9.13 10.77
N ARG A 42 -5.21 -8.04 10.96
CA ARG A 42 -5.32 -6.84 10.12
C ARG A 42 -5.06 -7.20 8.66
N CYS A 43 -6.13 -7.24 7.88
CA CYS A 43 -6.06 -7.38 6.44
C CYS A 43 -5.57 -6.05 5.85
N TYR A 44 -4.39 -6.10 5.24
CA TYR A 44 -3.83 -4.96 4.54
C TYR A 44 -3.80 -5.22 3.05
N HIS A 45 -4.17 -4.22 2.28
CA HIS A 45 -3.81 -4.16 0.87
C HIS A 45 -2.49 -3.44 0.70
N VAL A 46 -1.66 -3.93 -0.21
CA VAL A 46 -0.41 -3.27 -0.58
C VAL A 46 -0.66 -2.45 -1.84
N ALA A 47 -0.25 -1.18 -1.85
CA ALA A 47 -0.43 -0.32 -3.01
C ALA A 47 0.76 0.59 -3.29
N LEU A 48 0.99 0.84 -4.58
CA LEU A 48 1.96 1.78 -5.10
C LEU A 48 1.28 3.11 -5.45
N SER A 49 1.81 4.20 -4.93
CA SER A 49 1.46 5.56 -5.35
C SER A 49 1.98 5.86 -6.77
N LEU A 50 1.07 6.15 -7.69
CA LEU A 50 1.39 6.50 -9.08
C LEU A 50 1.64 8.00 -9.26
N THR A 51 1.00 8.82 -8.43
CA THR A 51 1.22 10.27 -8.36
C THR A 51 1.64 10.71 -6.95
N THR A 52 2.04 11.96 -6.83
CA THR A 52 2.18 12.62 -5.53
C THR A 52 0.82 13.21 -5.16
N TYR A 53 0.41 13.05 -3.90
CA TYR A 53 -0.85 13.60 -3.42
C TYR A 53 -0.88 15.13 -3.58
N SER A 54 -2.02 15.66 -4.02
CA SER A 54 -2.36 17.08 -3.88
C SER A 54 -3.82 17.23 -3.45
N GLU A 55 -4.15 18.34 -2.80
CA GLU A 55 -5.55 18.59 -2.39
C GLU A 55 -6.49 18.76 -3.59
N ILE A 56 -5.98 19.24 -4.73
CA ILE A 56 -6.75 19.51 -5.94
C ILE A 56 -6.98 18.23 -6.77
N HIS A 57 -5.96 17.37 -6.87
CA HIS A 57 -5.98 16.22 -7.77
C HIS A 57 -6.00 14.86 -7.05
N GLY A 58 -6.02 14.86 -5.72
CA GLY A 58 -5.97 13.65 -4.91
C GLY A 58 -4.69 12.84 -5.14
N LEU A 59 -4.80 11.52 -4.99
CA LEU A 59 -3.73 10.56 -5.21
C LEU A 59 -4.23 9.44 -6.12
N SER A 60 -3.46 9.09 -7.15
CA SER A 60 -3.67 7.85 -7.89
C SER A 60 -2.70 6.78 -7.42
N MET A 61 -3.18 5.55 -7.36
CA MET A 61 -2.47 4.41 -6.81
C MET A 61 -2.85 3.13 -7.56
N ALA A 62 -1.98 2.14 -7.53
CA ALA A 62 -2.24 0.81 -8.07
C ALA A 62 -1.99 -0.23 -6.97
N TYR A 63 -2.87 -1.23 -6.86
CA TYR A 63 -2.63 -2.34 -5.96
C TYR A 63 -1.48 -3.22 -6.44
N LEU A 64 -0.76 -3.76 -5.46
CA LEU A 64 0.27 -4.75 -5.67
C LEU A 64 -0.21 -6.08 -5.09
N GLU A 65 -0.08 -7.13 -5.88
CA GLU A 65 -0.31 -8.52 -5.46
C GLU A 65 1.04 -9.22 -5.30
N LYS A 66 1.18 -10.09 -4.29
CA LYS A 66 2.41 -10.90 -4.18
C LYS A 66 2.43 -11.92 -5.30
N VAL A 67 3.65 -12.21 -5.71
CA VAL A 67 3.94 -13.26 -6.66
C VAL A 67 3.95 -14.60 -5.95
N ASP A 68 3.20 -15.57 -6.49
CA ASP A 68 3.19 -16.93 -5.97
C ASP A 68 4.61 -17.49 -5.84
N GLY A 69 4.88 -18.17 -4.72
CA GLY A 69 6.19 -18.73 -4.40
C GLY A 69 7.19 -17.75 -3.77
N PHE A 70 6.94 -16.44 -3.73
CA PHE A 70 7.86 -15.45 -3.17
C PHE A 70 7.29 -14.69 -1.97
N LYS A 71 7.93 -14.72 -0.80
CA LYS A 71 7.43 -14.01 0.40
C LYS A 71 7.33 -12.48 0.23
N THR A 72 8.31 -11.88 -0.43
CA THR A 72 8.54 -10.43 -0.43
C THR A 72 8.36 -9.78 -1.80
N ILE A 73 8.10 -10.57 -2.85
CA ILE A 73 8.02 -10.05 -4.21
C ILE A 73 6.57 -9.79 -4.57
N PHE A 74 6.29 -8.56 -5.00
CA PHE A 74 4.99 -8.10 -5.41
C PHE A 74 5.04 -7.54 -6.82
N LYS A 75 3.94 -7.67 -7.55
CA LYS A 75 3.77 -7.10 -8.88
C LYS A 75 2.52 -6.24 -8.92
N ARG A 76 2.47 -5.32 -9.88
CA ARG A 76 1.28 -4.52 -10.09
C ARG A 76 0.15 -5.41 -10.56
N GLN A 77 -1.05 -5.24 -10.01
CA GLN A 77 -2.23 -5.90 -10.50
C GLN A 77 -2.60 -5.33 -11.89
N GLU A 78 -2.68 -6.20 -12.90
CA GLU A 78 -2.93 -5.81 -14.31
C GLU A 78 -4.37 -6.05 -14.76
N ILE A 79 -5.14 -6.84 -14.02
CA ILE A 79 -6.48 -7.29 -14.39
C ILE A 79 -7.49 -6.86 -13.31
N GLY A 80 -8.63 -6.30 -13.74
CA GLY A 80 -9.77 -5.98 -12.88
C GLY A 80 -10.14 -4.50 -12.83
N CYS A 81 -11.26 -4.18 -12.16
CA CYS A 81 -11.81 -2.82 -12.07
C CYS A 81 -10.97 -1.86 -11.20
N HIS A 82 -9.95 -2.37 -10.51
CA HIS A 82 -9.17 -1.64 -9.49
C HIS A 82 -7.68 -1.50 -9.83
N VAL A 83 -7.29 -1.70 -11.09
CA VAL A 83 -5.90 -1.56 -11.59
C VAL A 83 -5.30 -0.18 -11.29
N ILE A 84 -6.14 0.85 -11.25
CA ILE A 84 -5.82 2.17 -10.72
C ILE A 84 -6.98 2.60 -9.82
N ARG A 85 -6.68 2.90 -8.57
CA ARG A 85 -7.60 3.56 -7.65
C ARG A 85 -7.23 5.03 -7.55
N TRP A 86 -8.24 5.88 -7.62
CA TRP A 86 -8.11 7.29 -7.30
C TRP A 86 -8.65 7.56 -5.91
N LEU A 87 -7.95 8.38 -5.15
CA LEU A 87 -8.22 8.61 -3.75
C LEU A 87 -8.27 10.12 -3.47
N GLU A 88 -9.40 10.54 -2.93
CA GLU A 88 -9.60 11.90 -2.44
C GLU A 88 -9.04 12.08 -1.03
N LYS A 89 -9.17 13.31 -0.50
CA LYS A 89 -8.66 13.69 0.82
C LYS A 89 -9.11 12.75 1.94
N ASP A 90 -10.37 12.31 1.92
CA ASP A 90 -10.93 11.47 2.98
C ASP A 90 -10.39 10.04 2.96
N GLY A 91 -9.96 9.55 1.80
CA GLY A 91 -9.38 8.22 1.68
C GLY A 91 -7.97 8.10 2.28
N LEU A 92 -7.29 9.22 2.58
CA LEU A 92 -5.98 9.19 3.25
C LEU A 92 -6.03 8.52 4.63
N CYS A 93 -7.20 8.42 5.26
CA CYS A 93 -7.36 7.73 6.55
C CYS A 93 -7.09 6.22 6.48
N LEU A 94 -7.12 5.63 5.27
CA LEU A 94 -6.84 4.20 5.05
C LEU A 94 -5.34 3.89 5.07
N PHE A 95 -4.47 4.91 5.02
CA PHE A 95 -3.02 4.71 5.02
C PHE A 95 -2.54 4.32 6.43
N SER A 96 -2.01 3.11 6.55
CA SER A 96 -1.43 2.61 7.81
C SER A 96 0.02 3.07 7.94
N HIS A 97 0.90 2.58 7.06
CA HIS A 97 2.32 2.88 7.08
C HIS A 97 2.94 2.72 5.69
N GLN A 98 4.08 3.37 5.47
CA GLN A 98 4.87 3.20 4.26
C GLN A 98 5.69 1.91 4.37
N ILE A 99 5.66 1.08 3.33
CA ILE A 99 6.48 -0.13 3.23
C ILE A 99 7.76 0.23 2.45
N PRO A 100 8.96 0.01 3.01
CA PRO A 100 10.19 0.12 2.24
C PRO A 100 10.17 -0.90 1.10
N ALA A 101 10.42 -0.40 -0.12
CA ALA A 101 10.30 -1.20 -1.33
C ALA A 101 11.46 -0.90 -2.28
N ARG A 102 12.06 -1.95 -2.83
CA ARG A 102 13.04 -1.88 -3.91
C ARG A 102 12.37 -2.30 -5.21
N LYS A 103 12.36 -1.42 -6.21
CA LYS A 103 11.93 -1.80 -7.55
C LYS A 103 12.97 -2.74 -8.15
N LEU A 104 12.53 -3.92 -8.56
CA LEU A 104 13.39 -4.87 -9.24
C LEU A 104 13.47 -4.48 -10.72
N PHE A 105 14.70 -4.32 -11.20
CA PHE A 105 15.01 -4.20 -12.61
C PHE A 105 15.68 -5.51 -13.00
N SER A 106 15.18 -6.19 -14.01
CA SER A 106 15.90 -7.33 -14.58
C SER A 106 16.43 -6.94 -15.96
N ASP A 107 17.63 -7.41 -16.31
CA ASP A 107 18.15 -7.44 -17.68
C ASP A 107 17.43 -8.47 -18.58
N VAL A 108 16.27 -9.00 -18.13
CA VAL A 108 15.46 -10.03 -18.78
C VAL A 108 14.26 -9.37 -19.49
N PRO A 109 13.78 -9.89 -20.65
CA PRO A 109 12.92 -9.15 -21.56
C PRO A 109 11.58 -8.76 -20.94
N ASP A 110 11.24 -7.46 -20.96
CA ASP A 110 9.94 -6.77 -20.78
C ASP A 110 8.96 -7.17 -19.65
N HIS A 111 8.78 -8.45 -19.32
CA HIS A 111 7.76 -8.93 -18.38
C HIS A 111 8.13 -8.73 -16.90
N LEU A 112 9.41 -8.49 -16.56
CA LEU A 112 9.88 -8.25 -15.18
C LEU A 112 10.03 -6.76 -14.80
N LYS A 113 9.56 -5.82 -15.65
CA LYS A 113 9.69 -4.37 -15.41
C LYS A 113 8.79 -3.81 -14.29
N HIS A 114 7.97 -4.65 -13.66
CA HIS A 114 6.89 -4.27 -12.75
C HIS A 114 6.88 -5.04 -11.43
N TYR A 115 8.05 -5.38 -10.88
CA TYR A 115 8.15 -6.06 -9.59
C TYR A 115 8.78 -5.17 -8.52
N TRP A 116 8.32 -5.35 -7.28
CA TRP A 116 8.82 -4.70 -6.08
C TRP A 116 9.14 -5.77 -5.04
N GLU A 117 10.36 -5.71 -4.52
CA GLU A 117 10.74 -6.43 -3.31
C GLU A 117 10.43 -5.54 -2.12
N LEU A 118 9.57 -6.03 -1.22
CA LEU A 118 9.18 -5.34 0.00
C LEU A 118 10.01 -5.81 1.19
N ASP A 119 10.24 -4.92 2.14
CA ASP A 119 10.90 -5.28 3.39
C ASP A 119 10.08 -6.34 4.15
N PRO A 120 10.62 -7.54 4.40
CA PRO A 120 9.92 -8.60 5.11
C PRO A 120 9.50 -8.21 6.53
N ALA A 121 10.19 -7.28 7.18
CA ALA A 121 9.82 -6.78 8.51
C ALA A 121 8.55 -5.90 8.50
N SER A 122 8.17 -5.39 7.32
CA SER A 122 6.94 -4.63 7.11
C SER A 122 5.76 -5.51 6.66
N LEU A 123 5.99 -6.81 6.48
CA LEU A 123 4.95 -7.77 6.10
C LEU A 123 4.51 -8.59 7.32
N PRO A 124 3.23 -9.00 7.38
CA PRO A 124 2.78 -9.90 8.43
C PRO A 124 3.63 -11.19 8.44
N SER A 125 4.02 -11.62 9.64
CA SER A 125 4.98 -12.72 9.82
C SER A 125 4.42 -14.11 9.46
N ASP A 126 3.10 -14.24 9.32
CA ASP A 126 2.44 -15.53 9.20
C ASP A 126 2.29 -15.99 7.73
N PRO A 127 2.92 -17.11 7.32
CA PRO A 127 2.74 -17.72 6.01
C PRO A 127 1.45 -18.55 5.86
N LEU A 128 0.58 -18.66 6.88
CA LEU A 128 -0.57 -19.58 6.87
C LEU A 128 -1.97 -18.93 6.86
N THR A 129 -2.08 -17.64 6.58
CA THR A 129 -3.37 -17.04 6.24
C THR A 129 -3.26 -16.24 4.96
N THR A 130 -3.41 -16.95 3.84
CA THR A 130 -3.84 -16.38 2.56
C THR A 130 -5.23 -15.79 2.72
N GLY A 131 -5.29 -14.58 3.28
CA GLY A 131 -6.42 -13.67 3.24
C GLY A 131 -6.26 -12.68 2.10
N TRP A 132 -5.71 -13.11 0.97
CA TRP A 132 -5.71 -12.32 -0.26
C TRP A 132 -6.77 -12.93 -1.16
N LYS A 133 -7.97 -12.39 -1.03
CA LYS A 133 -8.99 -12.55 -2.04
C LYS A 133 -9.00 -11.30 -2.91
#